data_AF-A0AA45ALI5-F1
#
_entry.id   AF-A0AA45ALI5-F1
#
_cell.length_a   1.000
_cell.length_b   1.000
_cell.length_c   1.000
_cell.angle_alpha   90.00
_cell.angle_beta   90.00
_cell.angle_gamma   90.00
#
_symmetry.space_group_name_H-M   'P 1'
#
loop_
_entity.id
_entity.type
_entity.pdbx_description
1 polymer ?
#
loop_
_entity_poly.entity_id
_entity_poly.type
_entity_poly.pdbx_seq_one_letter_code
_entity_poly.pdbx_strand_id
1 'polypeptide(L)'
;MFINLTVISVLLSSLNGLVFSEPVPLTPDRVALHPRATTCTPTAGGLSTVDDVPAIQSAIKSCASGTILIPAGQTYHINSQLSFAGCTGCTLQLDGVLSVSTDFNYWNGKSQVISLSKITGATITGSGTINGNGQASCECYQSR
;
A
#
# COMPACT_ATOMS: atom_id res chain seq x y z
N MET A 1 -6.00 51.80 -77.29
CA MET A 1 -6.44 51.10 -76.06
C MET A 1 -6.41 49.61 -76.35
N PHE A 2 -5.75 48.86 -75.47
CA PHE A 2 -5.09 47.59 -75.76
C PHE A 2 -6.03 46.38 -75.93
N ILE A 3 -5.42 45.35 -76.53
CA ILE A 3 -5.96 44.16 -77.19
C ILE A 3 -6.41 43.13 -76.13
N ASN A 4 -7.53 42.47 -76.35
CA ASN A 4 -8.07 41.41 -75.48
C ASN A 4 -7.74 40.03 -76.08
N LEU A 5 -6.86 39.29 -75.40
CA LEU A 5 -6.45 37.91 -75.67
C LEU A 5 -6.38 37.28 -74.26
N THR A 6 -7.04 36.17 -73.92
CA THR A 6 -6.70 34.80 -74.36
C THR A 6 -7.79 33.80 -73.96
N VAL A 7 -7.92 32.75 -74.76
CA VAL A 7 -8.68 31.53 -74.55
C VAL A 7 -7.93 30.60 -73.59
N ILE A 8 -8.58 30.00 -72.59
CA ILE A 8 -8.09 28.76 -71.96
C ILE A 8 -9.28 27.85 -71.60
N SER A 9 -9.41 26.78 -72.40
CA SER A 9 -10.18 25.58 -72.08
C SER A 9 -9.42 24.77 -71.02
N VAL A 10 -10.09 24.32 -69.96
CA VAL A 10 -9.53 23.30 -69.04
C VAL A 10 -10.46 22.09 -69.01
N LEU A 11 -9.83 20.96 -69.31
CA LEU A 11 -10.37 19.62 -69.52
C LEU A 11 -10.98 19.00 -68.26
N LEU A 12 -12.05 18.22 -68.44
CA LEU A 12 -12.49 17.24 -67.46
C LEU A 12 -11.46 16.10 -67.37
N SER A 13 -10.96 15.82 -66.16
CA SER A 13 -10.33 14.55 -65.81
C SER A 13 -11.06 13.91 -64.64
N SER A 14 -11.74 12.80 -64.94
CA SER A 14 -12.29 11.85 -63.98
C SER A 14 -11.17 11.14 -63.21
N LEU A 15 -11.20 11.16 -61.88
CA LEU A 15 -10.49 10.19 -61.04
C LEU A 15 -11.40 9.71 -59.92
N ASN A 16 -11.84 8.46 -60.07
CA ASN A 16 -12.46 7.66 -59.03
C ASN A 16 -11.42 7.42 -57.92
N GLY A 17 -11.48 8.20 -56.85
CA GLY A 17 -10.75 7.91 -55.61
C GLY A 17 -11.68 7.26 -54.60
N LEU A 18 -11.92 5.95 -54.71
CA LEU A 18 -12.43 5.18 -53.58
C LEU A 18 -11.28 5.02 -52.59
N VAL A 19 -11.27 5.87 -51.57
CA VAL A 19 -10.38 5.70 -50.41
C VAL A 19 -10.94 4.52 -49.62
N PHE A 20 -10.28 3.37 -49.71
CA PHE A 20 -10.53 2.27 -48.78
C PHE A 20 -9.95 2.68 -47.42
N SER A 21 -10.81 3.02 -46.46
CA SER A 21 -10.41 3.12 -45.06
C SER A 21 -10.07 1.70 -44.61
N GLU A 22 -8.79 1.41 -44.41
CA GLU A 22 -8.40 0.18 -43.75
C GLU A 22 -9.02 0.15 -42.34
N PRO A 23 -9.61 -0.97 -41.90
CA PRO A 23 -10.09 -1.09 -40.54
C PRO A 23 -8.90 -1.03 -39.61
N VAL A 24 -8.87 0.00 -38.75
CA VAL A 24 -7.88 0.11 -37.67
C VAL A 24 -7.94 -1.18 -36.85
N PRO A 25 -6.86 -1.97 -36.77
CA PRO A 25 -6.84 -3.15 -35.92
C PRO A 25 -7.08 -2.69 -34.48
N LEU A 26 -8.21 -3.06 -33.90
CA LEU A 26 -8.47 -2.89 -32.48
C LEU A 26 -7.53 -3.86 -31.76
N THR A 27 -6.30 -3.43 -31.51
CA THR A 27 -5.48 -4.08 -30.49
C THR A 27 -6.24 -3.92 -29.18
N PRO A 28 -6.61 -5.00 -28.47
CA PRO A 28 -7.19 -4.85 -27.16
C PRO A 28 -6.21 -4.02 -26.34
N ASP A 29 -6.67 -2.87 -25.85
CA ASP A 29 -5.93 -2.10 -24.87
C ASP A 29 -5.52 -3.08 -23.80
N ARG A 30 -4.20 -3.27 -23.66
CA ARG A 30 -3.68 -3.99 -22.52
C ARG A 30 -4.04 -3.11 -21.33
N VAL A 31 -5.17 -3.41 -20.69
CA VAL A 31 -5.41 -2.99 -19.32
C VAL A 31 -4.17 -3.46 -18.59
N ALA A 32 -3.32 -2.50 -18.18
CA ALA A 32 -2.26 -2.80 -17.26
C ALA A 32 -2.96 -3.36 -16.03
N LEU A 33 -2.97 -4.69 -15.89
CA LEU A 33 -3.39 -5.32 -14.65
C LEU A 33 -2.44 -4.75 -13.62
N HIS A 34 -2.96 -3.82 -12.80
CA HIS A 34 -2.28 -3.46 -11.58
C HIS A 34 -2.00 -4.77 -10.86
N PRO A 35 -0.74 -5.04 -10.47
CA PRO A 35 -0.44 -6.22 -9.68
C PRO A 35 -1.46 -6.29 -8.54
N ARG A 36 -2.19 -7.41 -8.45
CA ARG A 36 -3.16 -7.63 -7.37
C ARG A 36 -2.46 -7.25 -6.07
N ALA A 37 -3.00 -6.27 -5.33
CA ALA A 37 -2.38 -5.78 -4.11
C ALA A 37 -2.02 -6.97 -3.21
N THR A 38 -0.73 -7.25 -3.04
CA THR A 38 -0.27 -8.41 -2.28
C THR A 38 -0.70 -8.22 -0.83
N THR A 39 -1.42 -9.20 -0.29
CA THR A 39 -1.82 -9.20 1.12
C THR A 39 -1.01 -10.23 1.88
N CYS A 40 -0.34 -9.81 2.95
CA CYS A 40 0.39 -10.65 3.88
C CYS A 40 -0.35 -10.68 5.21
N THR A 41 -0.78 -11.86 5.64
CA THR A 41 -1.34 -12.07 6.98
C THR A 41 -0.26 -12.78 7.81
N PRO A 42 0.40 -12.11 8.76
CA PRO A 42 1.34 -12.78 9.65
C PRO A 42 0.62 -13.87 10.45
N THR A 43 1.35 -14.91 10.86
CA THR A 43 0.79 -15.93 11.76
C THR A 43 0.86 -15.40 13.19
N ALA A 44 -0.27 -15.41 13.91
CA ALA A 44 -0.30 -15.09 15.33
C ALA A 44 0.24 -16.26 16.17
N GLY A 45 1.05 -15.96 17.19
CA GLY A 45 1.56 -16.92 18.16
C GLY A 45 0.51 -17.40 19.16
N GLY A 46 -0.57 -16.63 19.35
CA GLY A 46 -1.76 -17.04 20.10
C GLY A 46 -1.62 -17.06 21.63
N LEU A 47 -0.44 -16.73 22.16
CA LEU A 47 -0.16 -16.66 23.59
C LEU A 47 0.52 -15.34 23.94
N SER A 48 0.20 -14.77 25.11
CA SER A 48 0.78 -13.50 25.57
C SER A 48 2.29 -13.53 25.77
N THR A 49 2.86 -14.72 25.96
CA THR A 49 4.30 -14.94 26.11
C THR A 49 5.06 -15.05 24.78
N VAL A 50 4.35 -15.14 23.65
CA VAL A 50 4.95 -15.21 22.32
C VAL A 50 4.97 -13.82 21.72
N ASP A 51 6.14 -13.35 21.28
CA ASP A 51 6.27 -12.07 20.59
C ASP A 51 5.92 -12.21 19.11
N ASP A 52 4.87 -11.51 18.68
CA ASP A 52 4.40 -11.56 17.29
C ASP A 52 5.08 -10.53 16.38
N VAL A 53 5.89 -9.64 16.95
CA VAL A 53 6.61 -8.60 16.19
C VAL A 53 7.46 -9.17 15.04
N PRO A 54 8.21 -10.28 15.19
CA PRO A 54 8.98 -10.86 14.08
C PRO A 54 8.10 -11.29 12.91
N ALA A 55 6.91 -11.86 13.18
CA ALA A 55 5.98 -12.28 12.13
C ALA A 55 5.42 -11.06 11.38
N ILE A 56 5.04 -10.00 12.10
CA ILE A 56 4.55 -8.76 11.50
C ILE A 56 5.65 -8.09 10.66
N GLN A 57 6.87 -7.99 11.17
CA GLN A 57 8.00 -7.40 10.43
C GLN A 57 8.38 -8.22 9.19
N SER A 58 8.25 -9.54 9.25
CA SER A 58 8.40 -10.41 8.08
C SER A 58 7.33 -10.10 7.03
N ALA A 59 6.06 -10.00 7.43
CA ALA A 59 4.96 -9.62 6.55
C ALA A 59 5.15 -8.23 5.92
N ILE A 60 5.64 -7.24 6.69
CA ILE A 60 5.97 -5.90 6.17
C ILE A 60 7.01 -5.98 5.05
N LYS A 61 8.08 -6.77 5.23
CA LYS A 61 9.12 -6.94 4.20
C LYS A 61 8.61 -7.67 2.97
N SER A 62 7.80 -8.71 3.15
CA SER A 62 7.22 -9.50 2.05
C SER A 62 6.14 -8.72 1.27
N CYS A 63 5.42 -7.81 1.93
CA CYS A 63 4.38 -6.97 1.35
C CYS A 63 4.74 -5.47 1.46
N ALA A 64 5.97 -5.11 1.07
CA ALA A 64 6.52 -3.76 1.24
C ALA A 64 5.63 -2.62 0.68
N SER A 65 4.90 -2.84 -0.40
CA SER A 65 3.93 -1.88 -0.97
C SER A 65 2.50 -2.43 -0.99
N GLY A 66 2.25 -3.50 -0.23
CA GLY A 66 0.99 -4.22 -0.17
C GLY A 66 0.22 -3.96 1.11
N THR A 67 -0.70 -4.87 1.42
CA THR A 67 -1.48 -4.85 2.67
C THR A 67 -0.92 -5.87 3.65
N ILE A 68 -0.68 -5.46 4.89
CA ILE A 68 -0.42 -6.34 6.01
C ILE A 68 -1.72 -6.43 6.80
N LEU A 69 -2.35 -7.61 6.80
CA LEU A 69 -3.66 -7.80 7.42
C LEU A 69 -3.49 -8.40 8.83
N ILE A 70 -3.99 -7.69 9.84
CA ILE A 70 -4.19 -8.20 11.19
C ILE A 70 -5.70 -8.53 11.31
N PRO A 71 -6.10 -9.81 11.23
CA PRO A 71 -7.51 -10.17 11.09
C PRO A 71 -8.35 -9.87 12.33
N ALA A 72 -9.63 -9.58 12.14
CA ALA A 72 -10.60 -9.51 13.22
C ALA A 72 -10.64 -10.80 14.05
N GLY A 73 -10.88 -10.67 15.35
CA GLY A 73 -10.90 -11.80 16.29
C GLY A 73 -9.52 -12.31 16.72
N GLN A 74 -8.44 -11.83 16.10
CA GLN A 74 -7.07 -12.20 16.48
C GLN A 74 -6.43 -11.14 17.38
N THR A 75 -5.67 -11.60 18.37
CA THR A 75 -4.78 -10.75 19.18
C THR A 75 -3.33 -11.10 18.83
N TYR A 76 -2.55 -10.07 18.53
CA TYR A 76 -1.11 -10.14 18.32
C TYR A 76 -0.43 -9.48 19.50
N HIS A 77 0.53 -10.18 20.11
CA HIS A 77 1.25 -9.72 21.29
C HIS A 77 2.53 -9.01 20.89
N ILE A 78 2.60 -7.73 21.22
CA ILE A 78 3.72 -6.84 20.90
C ILE A 78 4.62 -6.79 22.13
N ASN A 79 5.57 -7.72 22.18
CA ASN A 79 6.50 -7.87 23.32
C ASN A 79 7.86 -7.23 23.02
N SER A 80 8.05 -6.71 21.81
CA SER A 80 9.20 -5.91 21.42
C SER A 80 8.81 -4.73 20.51
N GLN A 81 9.77 -3.87 20.17
CA GLN A 81 9.51 -2.71 19.32
C GLN A 81 9.13 -3.13 17.89
N LEU A 82 7.93 -2.74 17.44
CA LEU A 82 7.43 -2.97 16.10
C LEU A 82 7.95 -1.90 15.11
N SER A 83 9.01 -2.22 14.38
CA SER A 83 9.55 -1.38 13.31
C SER A 83 8.84 -1.62 11.98
N PHE A 84 8.50 -0.55 11.28
CA PHE A 84 7.98 -0.59 9.91
C PHE A 84 9.09 -0.55 8.83
N ALA A 85 10.35 -0.76 9.22
CA ALA A 85 11.45 -0.84 8.26
C ALA A 85 11.18 -1.89 7.17
N GLY A 86 11.32 -1.49 5.91
CA GLY A 86 10.95 -2.30 4.73
C GLY A 86 9.60 -1.91 4.12
N CYS A 87 8.77 -1.14 4.82
CA CYS A 87 7.56 -0.57 4.25
C CYS A 87 7.89 0.55 3.24
N THR A 88 7.30 0.46 2.06
CA THR A 88 7.41 1.41 0.94
C THR A 88 6.00 1.70 0.43
N GLY A 89 5.19 2.39 1.24
CA GLY A 89 3.79 2.66 0.95
C GLY A 89 2.84 1.52 1.32
N CYS A 90 3.24 0.63 2.24
CA CYS A 90 2.39 -0.46 2.70
C CYS A 90 1.18 0.06 3.51
N THR A 91 0.13 -0.76 3.56
CA THR A 91 -1.04 -0.54 4.43
C THR A 91 -1.07 -1.61 5.51
N LEU A 92 -1.02 -1.24 6.78
CA LEU A 92 -1.43 -2.10 7.88
C LEU A 92 -2.96 -2.01 8.01
N GLN A 93 -3.66 -3.05 7.53
CA GLN A 93 -5.09 -3.24 7.78
C GLN A 93 -5.24 -3.91 9.14
N LEU A 94 -5.56 -3.11 10.15
CA LEU A 94 -5.74 -3.54 11.53
C LEU A 94 -7.23 -3.72 11.83
N ASP A 95 -7.72 -4.97 11.75
CA ASP A 95 -9.09 -5.33 12.14
C ASP A 95 -9.13 -6.11 13.48
N GLY A 96 -7.99 -6.69 13.88
CA GLY A 96 -7.79 -7.36 15.17
C GLY A 96 -7.23 -6.45 16.27
N VAL A 97 -6.44 -7.03 17.18
CA VAL A 97 -5.82 -6.32 18.31
C VAL A 97 -4.30 -6.45 18.26
N LEU A 98 -3.60 -5.32 18.37
CA LEU A 98 -2.20 -5.28 18.76
C LEU A 98 -2.13 -5.00 20.27
N SER A 99 -1.70 -5.95 21.08
CA SER A 99 -1.66 -5.84 22.54
C SER A 99 -0.21 -5.76 23.03
N VAL A 100 0.18 -4.60 23.57
CA VAL A 100 1.56 -4.33 24.02
C VAL A 100 1.83 -5.01 25.35
N SER A 101 3.00 -5.62 25.54
CA SER A 101 3.35 -6.23 26.82
C SER A 101 3.38 -5.21 27.97
N THR A 102 3.03 -5.65 29.17
CA THR A 102 3.16 -4.86 30.40
C THR A 102 4.56 -4.93 31.01
N ASP A 103 5.55 -5.45 30.27
CA ASP A 103 6.92 -5.61 30.77
C ASP A 103 7.62 -4.26 30.86
N PHE A 104 7.45 -3.59 31.99
CA PHE A 104 8.08 -2.31 32.25
C PHE A 104 9.61 -2.39 32.18
N ASN A 105 10.22 -3.51 32.55
CA ASN A 105 11.68 -3.62 32.52
C ASN A 105 12.19 -3.56 31.07
N TYR A 106 11.47 -4.17 30.13
CA TYR A 106 11.76 -4.05 28.71
C TYR A 106 11.52 -2.63 28.18
N TRP A 107 10.37 -2.03 28.54
CA TRP A 107 9.95 -0.74 27.99
C TRP A 107 10.65 0.47 28.61
N ASN A 108 11.25 0.33 29.80
CA ASN A 108 11.96 1.41 30.47
C ASN A 108 13.11 1.94 29.60
N GLY A 109 13.04 3.22 29.23
CA GLY A 109 14.01 3.87 28.33
C GLY A 109 13.73 3.69 26.83
N LYS A 110 12.69 2.95 26.44
CA LYS A 110 12.20 2.92 25.05
C LYS A 110 11.21 4.06 24.82
N SER A 111 11.40 4.82 23.75
CA SER A 111 10.51 5.94 23.40
C SER A 111 9.32 5.54 22.52
N GLN A 112 9.34 4.34 21.94
CA GLN A 112 8.43 3.93 20.88
C GLN A 112 8.09 2.44 20.99
N VAL A 113 6.80 2.12 20.99
CA VAL A 113 6.31 0.76 20.74
C VAL A 113 6.32 0.47 19.23
N ILE A 114 5.80 1.41 18.44
CA ILE A 114 5.74 1.33 16.97
C ILE A 114 6.67 2.40 16.40
N SER A 115 7.54 2.02 15.46
CA SER A 115 8.47 2.95 14.81
C SER A 115 8.28 3.03 13.31
N LEU A 116 8.05 4.25 12.83
CA LEU A 116 7.87 4.62 11.41
C LEU A 116 9.06 5.47 10.95
N SER A 117 10.28 4.96 11.14
CA SER A 117 11.51 5.71 10.85
C SER A 117 12.07 5.38 9.47
N LYS A 118 12.41 6.40 8.68
CA LYS A 118 13.09 6.28 7.37
C LYS A 118 12.34 5.38 6.37
N ILE A 119 11.01 5.50 6.30
CA ILE A 119 10.15 4.76 5.36
C ILE A 119 9.51 5.69 4.32
N THR A 120 9.14 5.15 3.17
CA THR A 120 8.45 5.88 2.09
C THR A 120 6.93 5.72 2.26
N GLY A 121 6.41 6.19 3.38
CA GLY A 121 4.98 6.15 3.71
C GLY A 121 4.48 4.81 4.24
N ALA A 122 3.48 4.89 5.11
CA ALA A 122 2.68 3.78 5.58
C ALA A 122 1.26 4.28 5.87
N THR A 123 0.27 3.44 5.64
CA THR A 123 -1.11 3.68 6.07
C THR A 123 -1.44 2.69 7.18
N ILE A 124 -2.06 3.15 8.27
CA ILE A 124 -2.70 2.26 9.25
C ILE A 124 -4.19 2.55 9.17
N THR A 125 -5.00 1.50 8.99
CA THR A 125 -6.45 1.59 8.80
C THR A 125 -7.13 0.38 9.45
N GLY A 126 -8.45 0.33 9.39
CA GLY A 126 -9.27 -0.75 9.96
C GLY A 126 -9.98 -0.35 11.26
N SER A 127 -10.82 -1.25 11.75
CA SER A 127 -11.64 -1.03 12.96
C SER A 127 -11.06 -1.69 14.22
N GLY A 128 -9.85 -2.23 14.12
CA GLY A 128 -9.16 -2.91 15.19
C GLY A 128 -8.62 -1.98 16.27
N THR A 129 -7.90 -2.54 17.23
CA THR A 129 -7.42 -1.84 18.41
C THR A 129 -5.91 -1.95 18.57
N ILE A 130 -5.25 -0.84 18.86
CA ILE A 130 -3.90 -0.83 19.43
C ILE A 130 -4.05 -0.64 20.94
N ASN A 131 -3.93 -1.72 21.69
CA ASN A 131 -3.96 -1.68 23.14
C ASN A 131 -2.54 -1.50 23.70
N GLY A 132 -2.23 -0.27 24.12
CA GLY A 132 -0.93 0.08 24.68
C GLY A 132 -0.66 -0.43 26.09
N ASN A 133 -1.66 -0.97 26.81
CA ASN A 133 -1.54 -1.44 28.21
C ASN A 133 -0.80 -0.46 29.15
N GLY A 134 -1.02 0.85 28.96
CA GLY A 134 -0.27 1.91 29.63
C GLY A 134 -0.48 2.03 31.15
N GLN A 135 -1.50 1.38 31.71
CA GLN A 135 -1.77 1.38 33.14
C GLN A 135 -0.56 0.89 33.95
N ALA A 136 0.10 -0.17 33.50
CA ALA A 136 1.30 -0.70 34.14
C ALA A 136 2.45 0.34 34.18
N SER A 137 2.58 1.17 33.14
CA SER A 137 3.54 2.27 33.11
C SER A 137 3.16 3.40 34.06
N CYS A 138 1.86 3.76 34.13
CA CYS A 138 1.36 4.79 35.05
C CYS A 138 1.54 4.41 36.52
N GLU A 139 1.26 3.15 36.88
CA GLU A 139 1.45 2.62 38.22
C GLU A 139 2.93 2.58 38.61
N CYS A 140 3.80 2.12 37.70
CA CYS A 140 5.25 2.15 37.94
C CYS A 140 5.75 3.58 38.17
N TYR A 141 5.29 4.55 37.38
CA TYR A 141 5.67 5.96 37.56
C TYR A 141 5.23 6.52 38.91
N GLN A 142 4.02 6.20 39.39
CA GLN A 142 3.54 6.65 40.71
C GLN A 142 4.30 6.05 41.90
N SER A 143 4.97 4.91 41.71
CA SER A 143 5.73 4.23 42.76
C SER A 143 7.17 4.73 42.94
N ARG A 144 7.64 5.63 42.07
CA ARG A 144 8.99 6.23 42.11
C ARG A 144 8.99 7.56 42.84
#